data_AF-A0A290HVU9-F1
#
_entry.id   AF-A0A290HVU9-F1
#
_cell.length_a   1.000
_cell.length_b   1.000
_cell.length_c   1.000
_cell.angle_alpha   90.00
_cell.angle_beta   90.00
_cell.angle_gamma   90.00
#
_symmetry.space_group_name_H-M   'P 1'
#
loop_
_entity.id
_entity.type
_entity.pdbx_description
1 polymer ?
#
loop_
_entity_poly.entity_id
_entity_poly.type
_entity_poly.pdbx_seq_one_letter_code
_entity_poly.pdbx_strand_id
1 'polypeptide(L)'
;MRFEKLLSLLQGASWALAIAGGGYTFLLFLPFGFIIASIIALFIFLAGCFFAIICEMAQLQFDKLDELKKQTHLLEKLSLNDQTLSHH
;
A
#
# COMPACT_ATOMS: atom_id res chain seq x y z
N MET A 1 -4.74 12.80 -7.15
CA MET A 1 -5.00 12.02 -8.38
C MET A 1 -3.79 11.35 -9.03
N ARG A 2 -2.66 12.04 -9.34
CA ARG A 2 -1.51 11.35 -9.98
C ARG A 2 -0.72 10.44 -9.03
N PHE A 3 -0.51 10.87 -7.78
CA PHE A 3 0.24 10.11 -6.78
C PHE A 3 -0.47 8.84 -6.32
N GLU A 4 -1.79 8.85 -6.11
CA GLU A 4 -2.54 7.63 -5.72
C GLU A 4 -2.45 6.54 -6.78
N LYS A 5 -2.48 6.91 -8.07
CA LYS A 5 -2.30 5.95 -9.17
C LYS A 5 -0.90 5.36 -9.20
N LEU A 6 0.13 6.17 -8.93
CA LEU A 6 1.51 5.70 -8.83
C LEU A 6 1.70 4.79 -7.61
N LEU A 7 1.10 5.14 -6.48
CA LEU A 7 1.15 4.36 -5.25
C LEU A 7 0.47 3.00 -5.44
N SER A 8 -0.75 2.99 -5.98
CA SER A 8 -1.50 1.77 -6.30
C SER A 8 -0.76 0.87 -7.29
N LEU A 9 -0.11 1.47 -8.31
CA LEU A 9 0.74 0.73 -9.24
C LEU A 9 1.98 0.16 -8.54
N LEU A 10 2.60 0.93 -7.64
CA LEU A 10 3.78 0.51 -6.89
C LEU A 10 3.46 -0.60 -5.88
N GLN A 11 2.29 -0.57 -5.23
CA GLN A 11 1.82 -1.68 -4.38
C GLN A 11 1.55 -2.93 -5.20
N GLY A 12 0.89 -2.82 -6.35
CA GLY A 12 0.71 -3.94 -7.26
C GLY A 12 2.03 -4.52 -7.76
N ALA A 13 2.98 -3.65 -8.13
CA ALA A 13 4.32 -4.03 -8.54
C ALA A 13 5.10 -4.69 -7.39
N SER A 14 4.90 -4.25 -6.15
CA SER A 14 5.54 -4.82 -4.97
C SER A 14 5.06 -6.25 -4.69
N TRP A 15 3.75 -6.50 -4.78
CA TRP A 15 3.21 -7.86 -4.69
C TRP A 15 3.67 -8.75 -5.84
N ALA A 16 3.68 -8.21 -7.06
CA ALA A 16 4.21 -8.93 -8.22
C ALA A 16 5.70 -9.26 -8.04
N LEU A 17 6.50 -8.33 -7.49
CA LEU A 17 7.92 -8.53 -7.21
C LEU A 17 8.14 -9.59 -6.13
N ALA A 18 7.32 -9.61 -5.07
CA ALA A 18 7.42 -10.62 -4.02
C ALA A 18 7.14 -12.02 -4.56
N ILE A 19 6.04 -12.19 -5.31
CA ILE A 19 5.62 -13.48 -5.86
C ILE A 19 6.55 -13.92 -7.00
N ALA A 20 6.80 -13.05 -7.97
CA ALA A 20 7.65 -13.36 -9.12
C ALA A 20 9.11 -13.51 -8.69
N GLY A 21 9.60 -12.66 -7.79
CA GLY A 21 10.97 -12.74 -7.27
C GLY A 21 11.20 -14.03 -6.46
N GLY A 22 10.28 -14.40 -5.58
CA GLY A 22 10.34 -15.65 -4.84
C GLY A 22 10.27 -16.87 -5.77
N GLY A 23 9.31 -16.90 -6.69
CA GLY A 23 9.14 -17.99 -7.65
C GLY A 23 10.32 -18.14 -8.62
N TYR A 24 10.82 -17.04 -9.16
CA TYR A 24 11.98 -17.04 -10.06
C TYR A 24 13.24 -17.50 -9.34
N THR A 25 13.47 -17.01 -8.12
CA THR A 25 14.61 -17.45 -7.29
C THR A 25 14.52 -18.93 -6.97
N PHE A 26 13.32 -19.43 -6.66
CA PHE A 26 13.10 -20.86 -6.43
C PHE A 26 13.47 -21.70 -7.67
N LEU A 27 13.00 -21.32 -8.85
CA LEU A 27 13.33 -21.99 -10.12
C LEU A 27 14.83 -21.96 -10.43
N LEU A 28 15.48 -20.82 -10.18
CA LEU A 28 16.91 -20.62 -10.46
C LEU A 28 17.80 -21.46 -9.53
N PHE A 29 17.38 -21.65 -8.28
CA PHE A 29 18.12 -22.44 -7.29
C PHE A 29 17.67 -23.91 -7.20
N LEU A 30 16.59 -24.29 -7.87
CA LEU A 30 16.11 -25.67 -7.96
C LEU A 30 17.21 -26.69 -8.32
N PRO A 31 18.12 -26.45 -9.29
CA PRO A 31 19.19 -27.39 -9.60
C PRO A 31 20.23 -27.56 -8.48
N PHE A 32 20.33 -26.63 -7.54
CA PHE A 32 21.24 -26.72 -6.39
C PHE A 32 20.62 -27.49 -5.20
N GLY A 33 19.33 -27.82 -5.28
CA GLY A 33 18.63 -28.65 -4.29
C GLY A 33 17.38 -27.98 -3.75
N PHE A 34 16.33 -28.79 -3.58
CA PHE A 34 14.99 -28.32 -3.19
C PHE A 34 14.99 -27.56 -1.85
N ILE A 35 15.68 -28.06 -0.82
CA ILE A 35 15.72 -27.44 0.51
C ILE A 35 16.38 -26.06 0.45
N ILE A 36 17.52 -25.97 -0.22
CA ILE A 36 18.28 -24.71 -0.36
C ILE A 36 17.46 -23.70 -1.15
N ALA A 37 16.86 -24.13 -2.26
CA ALA A 37 15.99 -23.29 -3.08
C ALA A 37 14.80 -22.74 -2.29
N SER A 38 14.11 -23.58 -1.50
CA SER A 38 12.99 -23.14 -0.66
C SER A 38 13.41 -22.13 0.41
N ILE A 39 14.53 -22.33 1.10
CA ILE A 39 14.99 -21.41 2.16
C ILE A 39 15.31 -20.03 1.56
N ILE A 40 16.05 -19.99 0.45
CA ILE A 40 16.43 -18.75 -0.21
C ILE A 40 15.20 -18.04 -0.79
N ALA A 41 14.32 -18.79 -1.46
CA ALA A 41 13.08 -18.24 -2.01
C ALA A 41 12.16 -17.67 -0.93
N LEU A 42 12.08 -18.33 0.23
CA LEU A 42 11.30 -17.84 1.37
C LEU A 42 11.88 -16.54 1.93
N PHE A 43 13.20 -16.42 2.03
CA PHE A 43 13.86 -15.19 2.44
C PHE A 43 13.58 -14.02 1.47
N ILE A 44 13.69 -14.27 0.17
CA ILE A 44 13.39 -13.27 -0.87
C ILE A 44 11.91 -12.88 -0.84
N PHE A 45 11.02 -13.86 -0.72
CA PHE A 45 9.58 -13.62 -0.62
C PHE A 45 9.25 -12.77 0.62
N LEU A 46 9.85 -13.07 1.76
CA LEU A 46 9.63 -12.33 3.00
C LEU A 46 10.12 -10.87 2.89
N ALA A 47 11.29 -10.66 2.26
CA ALA A 47 11.79 -9.32 1.97
C ALA A 47 10.86 -8.54 1.01
N GLY A 48 10.32 -9.22 -0.02
CA GLY A 48 9.33 -8.65 -0.93
C GLY A 48 8.02 -8.27 -0.22
N CYS A 49 7.51 -9.14 0.64
CA CYS A 49 6.33 -8.86 1.46
C CYS A 49 6.55 -7.67 2.39
N PHE A 50 7.73 -7.53 2.97
CA PHE A 50 8.07 -6.35 3.78
C PHE A 50 7.96 -5.06 2.96
N PHE A 51 8.47 -5.06 1.72
CA PHE A 51 8.33 -3.92 0.82
C PHE A 51 6.87 -3.65 0.42
N ALA A 52 6.06 -4.69 0.25
CA ALA A 52 4.63 -4.56 -0.05
C ALA A 52 3.87 -3.90 1.10
N ILE A 53 4.13 -4.32 2.33
CA ILE A 53 3.51 -3.76 3.54
C ILE A 53 3.88 -2.28 3.70
N ILE A 54 5.14 -1.89 3.45
CA ILE A 54 5.52 -0.47 3.52
C ILE A 54 4.74 0.38 2.51
N CYS A 55 4.59 -0.11 1.28
CA CYS A 55 3.79 0.58 0.27
C CYS A 55 2.33 0.71 0.70
N GLU A 56 1.75 -0.37 1.24
CA GLU A 56 0.38 -0.40 1.75
C GLU A 56 0.16 0.59 2.90
N MET A 57 1.11 0.66 3.84
CA MET A 57 1.10 1.63 4.94
C MET A 57 1.23 3.08 4.45
N ALA A 58 1.97 3.31 3.36
CA ALA A 58 2.03 4.62 2.73
C ALA A 58 0.67 5.00 2.13
N GLN A 59 -0.01 4.06 1.45
CA GLN A 59 -1.34 4.34 0.87
C GLN A 59 -2.38 4.68 1.94
N LEU A 60 -2.40 3.88 3.01
CA LEU A 60 -3.34 4.07 4.11
C LEU A 60 -3.18 5.46 4.75
N GLN A 61 -1.95 5.97 4.87
CA GLN A 61 -1.71 7.31 5.39
C GLN A 61 -2.23 8.42 4.47
N PHE A 62 -2.08 8.26 3.15
CA PHE A 62 -2.62 9.22 2.19
C PHE A 62 -4.14 9.25 2.19
N ASP A 63 -4.79 8.08 2.21
CA ASP A 63 -6.26 7.99 2.25
C ASP A 63 -6.80 8.65 3.52
N LYS A 64 -6.18 8.39 4.68
CA LYS A 64 -6.57 9.03 5.95
C LYS A 64 -6.47 10.55 5.87
N LEU A 65 -5.42 11.11 5.24
CA LEU A 65 -5.26 12.55 5.11
C LEU A 65 -6.32 13.19 4.21
N ASP A 66 -6.68 12.54 3.10
CA ASP A 66 -7.75 13.03 2.22
C ASP A 66 -9.12 12.98 2.90
N GLU A 67 -9.38 11.91 3.63
CA GLU A 67 -10.61 11.70 4.39
C GLU A 67 -10.75 12.71 5.55
N LEU A 68 -9.66 12.98 6.27
CA LEU A 68 -9.62 14.03 7.30
C LEU A 68 -9.95 15.40 6.70
N LYS A 69 -9.33 15.73 5.56
CA LYS A 69 -9.53 17.02 4.88
C LYS A 69 -10.98 17.19 4.42
N LYS A 70 -11.61 16.12 3.92
CA LYS A 70 -13.04 16.10 3.59
C LYS A 70 -13.91 16.30 4.83
N GLN A 71 -13.60 15.63 5.93
CA GLN A 71 -14.34 15.80 7.19
C GLN A 71 -14.26 17.23 7.72
N THR A 72 -13.08 17.85 7.73
CA THR A 72 -12.93 19.25 8.19
C THR A 72 -13.74 20.21 7.34
N HIS A 73 -13.72 20.05 6.01
CA HIS A 73 -14.50 20.90 5.11
C HIS A 73 -16.02 20.71 5.26
N LEU A 74 -16.48 19.50 5.58
CA LEU A 74 -17.89 19.25 5.91
C LEU A 74 -18.27 19.88 7.27
N LEU A 75 -17.40 19.78 8.27
CA LEU A 75 -17.60 20.42 9.57
C LEU A 75 -17.71 21.95 9.45
N GLU A 76 -16.84 22.54 8.63
CA GLU A 76 -16.82 23.99 8.38
C GLU A 76 -18.12 24.44 7.69
N LYS A 77 -18.60 23.68 6.70
CA LYS A 77 -19.89 23.96 6.05
C LYS A 77 -21.08 23.82 6.99
N LEU A 78 -21.07 22.84 7.88
CA LEU A 78 -22.13 22.67 8.87
C LEU A 78 -22.10 23.80 9.90
N SER A 79 -20.92 24.21 10.38
CA SER A 79 -20.78 25.33 11.30
C SER A 79 -21.24 26.66 10.69
N LEU A 80 -20.94 26.91 9.42
CA LEU A 80 -21.42 28.11 8.71
C LEU A 80 -22.93 28.09 8.50
N ASN A 81 -23.50 26.93 8.16
CA ASN A 81 -24.95 26.77 7.97
C ASN A 81 -25.72 26.93 9.29
N ASP A 82 -25.19 26.41 10.40
CA ASP A 82 -25.78 26.56 11.73
C ASP A 82 -25.84 28.03 12.17
N GLN A 83 -24.81 28.83 11.87
CA GLN A 83 -24.85 30.28 12.11
C GLN A 83 -25.90 31.01 11.26
N THR A 84 -26.22 30.52 10.06
CA THR A 84 -27.28 31.11 9.23
C THR A 84 -28.69 30.76 9.68
N LEU A 85 -28.88 29.65 10.41
CA LEU A 85 -30.15 29.26 11.02
C LEU A 85 -30.40 29.91 12.39
N SER A 86 -29.35 30.28 13.12
CA SER A 86 -29.43 31.03 14.39
C SER A 86 -29.82 32.51 14.20
N HIS A 87 -29.55 33.06 13.01
CA HIS A 87 -29.84 34.46 12.67
C HIS A 87 -31.26 34.70 12.10
N HIS A 88 -32.12 33.68 12.09
CA HIS A 88 -33.48 33.74 11.56
C HIS A 88 -34.54 33.33 12.60
#